data_AF-A0A7N2LVN0-F1
#
_entry.id   AF-A0A7N2LVN0-F1
#
_cell.length_a   1.000
_cell.length_b   1.000
_cell.length_c   1.000
_cell.angle_alpha   90.00
_cell.angle_beta   90.00
_cell.angle_gamma   90.00
#
_symmetry.space_group_name_H-M   'P 1'
#
loop_
_entity.id
_entity.type
_entity.pdbx_description
1 polymer ?
#
loop_
_entity_poly.entity_id
_entity_poly.type
_entity_poly.pdbx_seq_one_letter_code
_entity_poly.pdbx_strand_id
1 'polypeptide(L)' 'MASTSAAVPFWRSAGITYVAYSNVCANLLRNCLKEPHKSEALTREKVHFSRSNWTDGKPQKPNIEYRM' A
#
# COMPACT_ATOMS: atom_id res chain seq x y z
N MET A 1 -33.00 12.00 13.30
CA MET A 1 -32.10 11.14 12.53
C MET A 1 -30.72 11.24 13.14
N ALA A 2 -30.30 10.25 13.94
CA ALA A 2 -28.98 10.26 14.55
C ALA A 2 -27.93 9.98 13.46
N SER A 3 -27.24 11.02 13.01
CA SER A 3 -26.01 10.86 12.26
C SER A 3 -24.95 10.39 13.24
N THR A 4 -24.76 9.08 13.35
CA THR A 4 -23.60 8.49 14.00
C THR A 4 -22.38 9.10 13.32
N SER A 5 -21.71 10.04 13.98
CA SER A 5 -20.33 10.39 13.66
C SER A 5 -19.54 9.10 13.83
N ALA A 6 -19.43 8.33 12.75
CA ALA A 6 -18.64 7.12 12.75
C ALA A 6 -17.21 7.57 13.07
N ALA A 7 -16.70 7.15 14.23
CA ALA A 7 -15.34 7.43 14.63
C ALA A 7 -14.42 7.15 13.45
N VAL A 8 -13.71 8.18 12.96
CA VAL A 8 -12.84 8.05 11.81
C VAL A 8 -11.79 7.01 12.16
N PRO A 9 -11.68 5.89 11.42
CA PRO A 9 -10.70 4.86 11.73
C PRO A 9 -9.30 5.46 11.77
N PHE A 10 -8.45 5.04 12.71
CA PHE A 10 -7.15 5.68 12.97
C PHE A 10 -6.29 5.88 11.71
N TRP A 11 -6.35 4.93 10.78
CA TRP A 11 -5.59 4.94 9.52
C TRP A 11 -6.09 6.05 8.56
N ARG A 12 -7.40 6.36 8.56
CA ARG A 12 -7.93 7.52 7.83
C ARG A 12 -7.43 8.82 8.44
N SER A 13 -7.40 8.92 9.78
CA SER A 13 -6.89 10.09 10.49
C SER A 13 -5.40 10.33 10.24
N ALA A 14 -4.62 9.25 10.01
CA ALA A 14 -3.20 9.31 9.64
C ALA A 14 -2.96 9.61 8.14
N GLY A 15 -4.01 9.86 7.35
CA GLY A 15 -3.89 10.18 5.92
C GLY A 15 -3.56 8.98 5.03
N ILE A 16 -3.64 7.74 5.53
CA ILE A 16 -3.43 6.55 4.72
C ILE A 16 -4.76 5.99 4.20
N THR A 17 -4.70 5.37 3.02
CA THR A 17 -5.87 4.69 2.44
C THR A 17 -6.05 3.32 3.09
N TYR A 18 -7.25 2.76 2.98
CA TYR A 18 -7.53 1.39 3.42
C TYR A 18 -6.60 0.38 2.74
N VAL A 19 -6.33 0.57 1.45
CA VAL A 19 -5.44 -0.29 0.68
C VAL A 19 -4.01 -0.24 1.24
N ALA A 20 -3.51 0.96 1.55
CA ALA A 20 -2.19 1.11 2.17
C ALA A 20 -2.13 0.44 3.55
N TYR A 21 -3.15 0.66 4.39
CA TYR A 21 -3.26 0.03 5.70
C TYR A 21 -3.24 -1.51 5.64
N SER A 22 -4.13 -2.09 4.82
CA SER A 22 -4.24 -3.54 4.66
C SER A 22 -2.96 -4.16 4.12
N ASN A 23 -2.26 -3.48 3.21
CA ASN A 23 -0.98 -3.95 2.69
C ASN A 23 0.12 -3.97 3.77
N VAL A 24 0.18 -2.96 4.65
CA VAL A 24 1.11 -2.94 5.79
C VAL A 24 0.83 -4.10 6.74
N CYS A 25 -0.43 -4.33 7.11
CA CYS A 25 -0.81 -5.47 7.95
C CYS A 25 -0.44 -6.81 7.30
N ALA A 26 -0.68 -6.96 5.99
CA ALA A 26 -0.33 -8.16 5.26
C ALA A 26 1.18 -8.40 5.20
N ASN A 27 2.00 -7.36 5.02
CA ASN A 27 3.46 -7.48 5.09
C ASN A 27 3.91 -7.95 6.48
N LEU A 28 3.38 -7.32 7.54
CA LEU A 28 3.73 -7.70 8.91
C LEU A 28 3.44 -9.19 9.18
N LEU A 29 2.27 -9.66 8.74
CA LEU A 29 1.89 -11.07 8.85
C LEU A 29 2.83 -11.99 8.05
N ARG A 30 3.21 -11.61 6.83
CA ARG A 30 4.13 -12.40 5.99
C ARG A 30 5.50 -12.58 6.63
N ASN A 31 6.00 -11.57 7.33
CA ASN A 31 7.27 -11.63 8.02
C ASN A 31 7.30 -12.58 9.22
N CYS A 32 6.13 -12.90 9.78
CA CYS A 32 5.96 -13.84 10.88
C CYS A 32 5.92 -15.32 10.45
N LEU A 33 5.89 -15.63 9.15
CA LEU A 33 5.90 -17.03 8.69
C LEU A 33 7.27 -17.70 8.88
N LYS A 34 7.25 -19.03 9.00
CA LYS A 34 8.44 -19.88 8.97
C LYS A 34 8.84 -20.17 7.52
N GLU A 35 10.13 -20.41 7.30
CA GLU A 35 10.62 -20.91 6.01
C GLU A 35 10.11 -22.33 5.72
N PRO A 36 9.75 -22.65 4.46
CA PRO A 36 9.97 -21.86 3.24
C PRO A 36 8.85 -20.87 2.88
N HIS A 37 7.70 -20.93 3.57
CA HIS A 37 6.49 -20.17 3.21
C HIS A 37 6.67 -18.65 3.30
N LYS A 38 7.58 -18.19 4.16
CA LYS A 38 7.96 -16.79 4.24
C LYS A 38 8.59 -16.31 2.93
N SER A 39 9.59 -17.04 2.40
CA SER A 39 10.23 -16.68 1.13
C SER A 39 9.22 -16.65 -0.03
N GLU A 40 8.31 -17.62 -0.10
CA GLU A 40 7.24 -17.65 -1.12
C GLU A 40 6.28 -16.47 -0.97
N ALA A 41 5.84 -16.15 0.25
CA ALA A 41 4.90 -15.06 0.49
C ALA A 41 5.51 -13.67 0.23
N LEU A 42 6.80 -13.47 0.54
CA LEU A 42 7.53 -12.22 0.31
C LEU A 42 7.65 -11.87 -1.17
N THR A 43 7.64 -12.85 -2.09
CA THR A 43 7.67 -12.56 -3.53
C THR A 43 6.47 -11.71 -3.98
N ARG A 44 5.31 -11.86 -3.32
CA ARG A 44 4.07 -11.13 -3.67
C ARG A 44 4.09 -9.67 -3.24
N GLU A 45 5.03 -9.29 -2.38
CA GLU A 45 5.16 -7.91 -1.91
C GLU A 45 5.95 -7.03 -2.88
N LYS A 46 6.78 -7.64 -3.73
CA LYS A 46 7.60 -6.92 -4.69
C LYS A 46 6.72 -6.30 -5.77
N VAL A 47 6.63 -4.98 -5.76
CA VAL A 47 5.92 -4.23 -6.80
C VAL A 47 6.90 -3.23 -7.41
N HIS A 48 7.15 -3.42 -8.70
CA HIS A 48 8.00 -2.56 -9.51
C HIS A 48 7.15 -1.91 -10.59
N PHE A 49 6.91 -0.61 -10.48
CA PHE A 49 6.17 0.14 -11.48
C PHE A 49 6.71 1.56 -11.60
N SER A 50 6.57 2.13 -12.81
CA SER A 50 6.84 3.54 -13.05
C SER A 50 5.53 4.29 -13.07
N ARG A 51 5.47 5.40 -12.33
CA ARG A 51 4.34 6.32 -12.34
C ARG A 51 4.75 7.64 -12.98
N SER A 52 4.09 7.99 -14.06
CA SER A 52 4.24 9.29 -14.71
C SER A 52 2.93 10.07 -14.58
N ASN A 53 3.00 11.26 -14.00
CA ASN A 53 1.89 12.18 -14.04
C ASN A 53 1.82 12.81 -15.44
N TRP A 54 0.61 13.00 -15.97
CA TRP A 54 0.39 13.69 -17.23
C TRP A 54 -0.11 15.09 -16.95
N THR A 55 0.58 16.10 -17.49
CA THR A 55 0.20 17.51 -17.38
C THR A 55 0.33 18.14 -18.76
N ASP A 56 -0.63 18.98 -19.15
CA ASP A 56 -0.61 19.70 -20.44
C ASP A 56 -0.42 18.78 -21.66
N GLY A 57 -0.99 17.57 -21.58
CA GLY A 57 -0.92 16.57 -22.65
C GLY A 57 0.44 15.90 -22.84
N LYS A 58 1.42 16.14 -21.96
CA LYS A 58 2.74 15.50 -22.02
C LYS A 58 3.01 14.68 -20.75
N PRO A 59 3.62 13.49 -20.89
CA PRO A 59 4.05 12.71 -19.73
C PRO A 59 5.22 13.41 -19.03
N GLN A 60 5.13 13.60 -17.72
CA GLN A 60 6.25 14.05 -16.91
C GLN A 60 7.26 12.92 -16.72
N LYS A 61 8.45 13.29 -16.22
CA LYS A 61 9.51 12.35 -15.88
C LYS A 61 8.95 11.24 -14.96
N PRO A 62 9.12 9.95 -15.33
CA PRO A 62 8.60 8.85 -14.53
C PRO A 62 9.27 8.82 -13.16
N ASN A 63 8.46 8.67 -12.12
CA ASN A 63 8.94 8.26 -10.81
C ASN A 63 8.92 6.73 -10.77
N ILE A 64 10.08 6.11 -10.54
CA ILE A 64 10.21 4.66 -10.50
C ILE A 64 10.07 4.23 -9.04
N GLU A 65 9.02 3.47 -8.73
CA GLU A 65 8.79 2.95 -7.38
C GLU A 65 9.24 1.49 -7.30
N TYR A 66 10.27 1.24 -6.48
CA TYR A 66 10.77 -0.08 -6.15
C TYR A 66 10.34 -0.44 -4.73
N ARG A 67 9.18 -1.07 -4.59
CA ARG A 67 8.76 -1.63 -3.29
C ARG A 67 9.28 -3.07 -3.21
N MET A 68 10.21 -3.32 -2.30
CA MET A 68 10.84 -4.62 -2.05
C MET A 68 10.20 -5.33 -0.86
#